data_AF-A0A974HW22-F1
#
_entry.id   AF-A0A974HW22-F1
#
_cell.length_a   1.000
_cell.length_b   1.000
_cell.length_c   1.000
_cell.angle_alpha   90.00
_cell.angle_beta   90.00
_cell.angle_gamma   90.00
#
_symmetry.space_group_name_H-M   'P 1'
#
loop_
_entity.id
_entity.type
_entity.pdbx_description
1 polymer ?
#
loop_
_entity_poly.entity_id
_entity_poly.type
_entity_poly.pdbx_seq_one_letter_code
_entity_poly.pdbx_strand_id
1 'polypeptide(L)'
;MATHRKILNPADTQTQTLDTTLKVLSWNVKGLNTPLKRKKILQYLKPLRAHIVCLQETHWNSAQSSALKDTWIAECITASYKNKIEVVL
;
A
#
# COMPACT_ATOMS: atom_id res chain seq x y z
N MET A 1 14.46 46.93 -31.77
CA MET A 1 15.03 45.66 -31.26
C MET A 1 13.91 44.65 -31.14
N ALA A 2 13.82 43.72 -32.10
CA ALA A 2 12.73 42.76 -32.19
C ALA A 2 12.88 41.68 -31.12
N THR A 3 11.91 41.59 -30.19
CA THR A 3 11.83 40.51 -29.21
C THR A 3 11.52 39.21 -29.94
N HIS A 4 12.50 38.31 -29.97
CA HIS A 4 12.38 36.98 -30.53
C HIS A 4 11.38 36.17 -29.68
N ARG A 5 10.11 36.12 -30.09
CA ARG A 5 9.13 35.21 -29.48
C ARG A 5 9.59 33.79 -29.78
N LYS A 6 10.09 33.11 -28.76
CA LYS A 6 10.42 31.68 -28.81
C LYS A 6 9.10 30.94 -29.08
N ILE A 7 8.93 30.43 -30.29
CA ILE A 7 7.81 29.53 -30.61
C ILE A 7 8.05 28.27 -29.78
N LEU A 8 7.18 28.03 -28.80
CA LEU A 8 7.18 26.79 -28.03
C LEU A 8 6.83 25.66 -29.00
N ASN A 9 7.76 24.72 -29.20
CA ASN A 9 7.46 23.52 -29.95
C ASN A 9 6.45 22.68 -29.15
N PRO A 10 5.39 22.14 -29.78
CA PRO A 10 4.46 21.22 -29.11
C PRO A 10 5.16 19.97 -28.54
N ALA A 11 6.34 19.62 -29.07
CA ALA A 11 7.17 18.51 -28.58
C ALA A 11 7.92 18.83 -27.27
N ASP A 12 8.14 20.11 -26.95
CA ASP A 12 8.75 20.53 -25.68
C ASP A 12 7.72 20.53 -24.54
N THR A 13 6.43 20.49 -24.89
CA THR A 13 5.34 20.22 -23.94
C THR A 13 5.15 18.71 -23.84
N GLN A 14 6.18 18.00 -23.39
CA GLN A 14 5.91 16.76 -22.67
C GLN A 14 5.19 17.18 -21.39
N THR A 15 3.86 17.25 -21.47
CA THR A 15 2.99 17.40 -20.30
C THR A 15 3.46 16.35 -19.31
N GLN A 16 4.10 16.76 -18.21
CA GLN A 16 4.34 15.88 -17.07
C GLN A 16 2.97 15.48 -16.57
N THR A 17 2.39 14.44 -17.13
CA THR A 17 1.27 13.74 -16.53
C THR A 17 1.85 13.13 -15.27
N LEU A 18 1.65 13.79 -14.13
CA LEU A 18 1.94 13.20 -12.83
C LEU A 18 1.26 11.83 -12.84
N ASP A 19 2.05 10.76 -12.72
CA ASP A 19 1.51 9.41 -12.63
C ASP A 19 0.68 9.34 -11.35
N THR A 20 -0.63 9.54 -11.51
CA THR A 20 -1.63 9.62 -10.45
C THR A 20 -2.23 8.24 -10.16
N THR A 21 -1.58 7.17 -10.64
CA THR A 21 -2.12 5.81 -10.55
C THR A 21 -2.05 5.30 -9.11
N LEU A 22 -3.19 5.26 -8.43
CA LEU A 22 -3.32 4.70 -7.09
C LEU A 22 -3.34 3.16 -7.15
N LYS A 23 -2.23 2.53 -6.81
CA LYS A 23 -2.13 1.07 -6.56
C LYS A 23 -2.64 0.69 -5.17
N VAL A 24 -3.74 -0.07 -5.13
CA VAL A 24 -4.32 -0.66 -3.91
C VAL A 24 -4.23 -2.19 -4.01
N LEU A 25 -3.77 -2.83 -2.94
CA LEU A 25 -3.73 -4.28 -2.81
C LEU A 25 -4.65 -4.72 -1.67
N SER A 26 -5.45 -5.75 -1.91
CA SER A 26 -6.25 -6.41 -0.88
C SER A 26 -5.86 -7.88 -0.82
N TRP A 27 -5.53 -8.38 0.37
CA TRP A 27 -5.06 -9.75 0.55
C TRP A 27 -5.53 -10.39 1.85
N ASN A 28 -6.30 -11.47 1.72
CA ASN A 28 -6.58 -12.37 2.83
C ASN A 28 -5.37 -13.28 3.11
N VAL A 29 -4.73 -13.05 4.26
CA VAL A 29 -3.47 -13.72 4.62
C VAL A 29 -3.68 -14.99 5.44
N LYS A 30 -4.91 -15.36 5.79
CA LYS A 30 -5.24 -16.55 6.61
C LYS A 30 -4.39 -16.65 7.87
N GLY A 31 -4.25 -15.55 8.61
CA GLY A 31 -3.53 -15.42 9.87
C GLY A 31 -2.09 -14.93 9.76
N LEU A 32 -1.66 -14.09 10.71
CA LEU A 32 -0.32 -13.50 10.85
C LEU A 32 0.39 -13.85 12.17
N ASN A 33 -0.03 -14.95 12.82
CA ASN A 33 0.40 -15.28 14.18
C ASN A 33 1.88 -15.61 14.32
N THR A 34 2.53 -16.09 13.25
CA THR A 34 3.94 -16.46 13.31
C THR A 34 4.86 -15.35 12.76
N PRO A 35 5.96 -15.01 13.46
CA PRO A 35 6.94 -14.02 12.99
C PRO A 35 7.49 -14.34 11.59
N LEU A 36 7.70 -15.63 11.28
CA LEU A 36 8.18 -16.08 9.98
C LEU A 36 7.19 -15.74 8.85
N LYS A 37 5.89 -15.96 9.07
CA LYS A 37 4.86 -15.65 8.06
C LYS A 37 4.75 -14.15 7.85
N ARG A 38 4.82 -13.34 8.92
CA ARG A 38 4.88 -11.88 8.82
C ARG A 38 6.04 -11.41 7.95
N LYS A 39 7.25 -11.94 8.18
CA LYS A 39 8.44 -11.59 7.38
C LYS A 39 8.25 -11.95 5.90
N LYS A 40 7.72 -13.13 5.58
CA LYS A 40 7.44 -13.55 4.19
C LYS A 40 6.44 -12.62 3.51
N ILE A 41 5.39 -12.21 4.22
CA ILE A 41 4.36 -11.31 3.70
C ILE A 41 4.95 -9.92 3.43
N LEU A 42 5.70 -9.36 4.37
CA LEU A 42 6.38 -8.07 4.17
C LEU A 42 7.36 -8.11 2.98
N GLN A 43 8.13 -9.20 2.87
CA GLN A 43 9.04 -9.41 1.73
C GLN A 43 8.31 -9.51 0.39
N TYR A 44 7.11 -10.13 0.37
CA TYR A 44 6.28 -10.22 -0.81
C TYR A 44 5.66 -8.86 -1.19
N LEU A 45 5.23 -8.07 -0.21
CA LEU A 45 4.59 -6.77 -0.44
C LEU A 45 5.57 -5.69 -0.94
N LYS A 46 6.81 -5.71 -0.43
CA LYS A 46 7.84 -4.71 -0.75
C LYS A 46 8.05 -4.46 -2.25
N PRO A 47 8.23 -5.47 -3.13
CA PRO A 47 8.41 -5.25 -4.57
C PRO A 47 7.13 -4.80 -5.29
N LEU A 48 5.94 -5.03 -4.73
CA LEU A 48 4.67 -4.63 -5.37
C LEU A 48 4.45 -3.12 -5.38
N ARG A 49 5.10 -2.39 -4.45
CA ARG A 49 5.02 -0.92 -4.34
C ARG A 49 3.57 -0.40 -4.37
N ALA A 50 2.67 -1.11 -3.70
CA ALA A 50 1.30 -0.64 -3.51
C ALA A 50 1.30 0.55 -2.54
N HIS A 51 0.44 1.53 -2.80
CA HIS A 51 0.28 2.69 -1.92
C HIS A 51 -0.56 2.34 -0.69
N ILE A 52 -1.57 1.49 -0.87
CA ILE A 52 -2.46 1.02 0.18
C ILE A 52 -2.50 -0.51 0.14
N VAL A 53 -2.28 -1.14 1.29
CA VAL A 53 -2.37 -2.60 1.46
C VAL A 53 -3.39 -2.91 2.54
N CYS A 54 -4.42 -3.66 2.18
CA CYS A 54 -5.46 -4.15 3.09
C CYS A 54 -5.23 -5.63 3.36
N LEU A 55 -4.96 -6.01 4.62
CA LEU A 55 -4.80 -7.41 5.02
C LEU A 55 -6.02 -7.88 5.81
N GLN A 56 -6.62 -9.02 5.42
CA GLN A 56 -7.76 -9.63 6.10
C GLN A 56 -7.41 -10.95 6.80
N GLU A 57 -8.28 -11.38 7.72
CA GLU A 57 -8.10 -12.57 8.55
C GLU A 57 -6.72 -12.61 9.21
N THR A 58 -6.23 -11.46 9.69
CA THR A 58 -4.88 -11.38 10.26
C THR A 58 -4.75 -12.17 11.58
N HIS A 59 -5.88 -12.49 12.24
CA HIS A 59 -5.95 -13.16 13.55
C HIS A 59 -5.05 -12.52 14.61
N TRP A 60 -4.88 -11.21 14.51
CA TRP A 60 -3.88 -10.46 15.26
C TRP A 60 -4.36 -10.17 16.69
N ASN A 61 -3.58 -10.55 17.71
CA ASN A 61 -3.78 -10.04 19.06
C ASN A 61 -3.23 -8.61 19.15
N SER A 62 -4.02 -7.69 19.68
CA SER A 62 -3.77 -6.23 19.74
C SER A 62 -2.43 -5.82 20.37
N ALA A 63 -1.80 -6.70 21.15
CA ALA A 63 -0.47 -6.50 21.72
C ALA A 63 0.69 -6.53 20.69
N GLN A 64 0.44 -6.93 19.44
CA GLN A 64 1.49 -7.16 18.44
C GLN A 64 1.48 -6.17 17.26
N SER A 65 0.70 -5.07 17.32
CA SER A 65 0.57 -4.09 16.23
C SER A 65 1.91 -3.45 15.80
N SER A 66 2.87 -3.37 16.72
CA SER A 66 4.24 -2.90 16.44
C SER A 66 5.08 -3.85 15.59
N ALA A 67 4.65 -5.10 15.38
CA ALA A 67 5.42 -6.14 14.69
C ALA A 67 5.40 -6.04 13.15
N LEU A 68 4.53 -5.23 12.55
CA LEU A 68 4.54 -4.94 11.10
C LEU A 68 5.23 -3.60 10.76
N LYS A 69 5.97 -3.01 11.71
CA LYS A 69 6.76 -1.82 11.43
C LYS A 69 7.98 -2.20 10.58
N ASP A 70 8.03 -1.67 9.36
CA ASP A 70 9.16 -1.76 8.44
C ASP A 70 9.40 -0.36 7.86
N THR A 71 10.63 -0.04 7.47
CA THR A 71 11.06 1.31 7.05
C THR A 71 10.25 1.85 5.86
N TRP A 72 9.68 0.97 5.02
CA TRP A 72 8.90 1.35 3.85
C TRP A 72 7.40 1.52 4.13
N ILE A 73 6.93 1.18 5.34
CA ILE A 73 5.54 1.34 5.75
C ILE A 73 5.43 2.63 6.54
N ALA A 74 4.75 3.63 5.98
CA ALA A 74 4.56 4.92 6.64
C ALA A 74 3.62 4.80 7.85
N GLU A 75 2.48 4.11 7.65
CA GLU A 75 1.47 3.95 8.67
C GLU A 75 0.85 2.55 8.61
N CYS A 76 0.53 1.99 9.78
CA CYS A 76 -0.19 0.72 9.89
C CYS A 76 -1.41 0.96 10.77
N ILE A 77 -2.60 0.82 10.17
CA ILE A 77 -3.88 0.97 10.86
C ILE A 77 -4.46 -0.42 11.08
N THR A 78 -4.89 -0.70 12.31
CA THR A 78 -5.53 -1.97 12.66
C THR A 78 -7.01 -1.75 12.96
N ALA A 79 -7.89 -2.37 12.20
CA ALA A 79 -9.29 -2.53 12.56
C ALA A 79 -9.49 -3.96 13.08
N SER A 80 -9.96 -4.10 14.32
CA SER A 80 -10.25 -5.40 14.93
C SER A 80 -11.67 -5.40 15.48
N TYR A 81 -12.47 -6.36 15.04
CA TYR A 81 -13.82 -6.58 15.52
C TYR A 81 -13.84 -7.84 16.40
N LYS A 82 -14.29 -7.70 17.65
CA LYS A 82 -14.14 -8.75 18.67
C LYS A 82 -15.18 -9.87 18.59
N ASN A 83 -16.25 -9.69 17.82
CA ASN A 83 -17.36 -10.65 17.75
C ASN A 83 -17.30 -11.43 16.42
N LYS A 84 -17.51 -12.75 16.47
CA LYS A 84 -17.61 -13.60 15.28
C LYS A 84 -18.84 -13.16 14.47
N ILE A 85 -18.65 -12.70 13.23
CA ILE A 85 -19.75 -12.52 12.28
C ILE A 85 -19.77 -13.78 11.42
N GLU A 86 -20.76 -14.65 11.65
CA GLU A 86 -21.12 -15.69 10.68
C GLU A 86 -21.92 -15.03 9.56
N VAL A 87 -21.26 -14.74 8.45
CA VAL A 87 -21.98 -14.48 7.20
C VAL A 87 -22.34 -15.85 6.64
N VAL A 88 -23.58 -16.27 6.87
CA VAL A 88 -24.17 -17.42 6.18
C VAL A 88 -24.48 -16.94 4.76
N LEU A 89 -23.80 -17.52 3.77
CA LEU A 89 -24.14 -17.38 2.35
C LEU A 89 -25.16 -18.45 1.95
#